data_AF-A0A520ELT4-F1
#
_entry.id   AF-A0A520ELT4-F1
#
_cell.length_a   1.000
_cell.length_b   1.000
_cell.length_c   1.000
_cell.angle_alpha   90.00
_cell.angle_beta   90.00
_cell.angle_gamma   90.00
#
_symmetry.space_group_name_H-M   'P 1'
#
loop_
_entity.id
_entity.type
_entity.pdbx_description
1 polymer ?
#
loop_
_entity_poly.entity_id
_entity_poly.type
_entity_poly.pdbx_seq_one_letter_code
_entity_poly.pdbx_strand_id
1 'polypeptide(L)'
;LVVGACDNTLLIAERVQSYDDVWAHHDRMPIFPVPEGETQGTWLRKEVLRGLDRRFPDGPPEEYLARADYEIGVILEMGFPAYFLVVGDLINHAREVGIRVGPGRGSAAGSLVAYAMGITNIDPIPHGLLFERFLNPERVSMPDIDIDFDDRRRGEMVRYATDKWGSDRVAQVITFGTIKTKAAIKDSARVQFGQPGFAIADQITKALPPPIMAKDISVSGITDPNHERYKEAVEVRALIDSNPDVAKIYQTAKGLEGLIRNAGVHACAVIMSSEPLMDAIPVWRRAQDGAIITGWDYPSCEAIGLLKMDFLGLRNLTVIGDAIDNIKANRGVELDLDTLALDDPATYELLSRGDTLGVFQLDGSAMRDLLRRMQPTGFEDIVAVLALYRPGPMGMNAHNDYADRKNGRQEVKPIHPELEEPL
;
A
#
# COMPACT_ATOMS: atom_id res chain seq x y z
N LEU A 1 1.35 -20.94 -53.46
CA LEU A 1 0.47 -20.22 -52.51
C LEU A 1 -0.74 -21.09 -52.24
N VAL A 2 -1.13 -21.27 -50.98
CA VAL A 2 -2.30 -22.07 -50.60
C VAL A 2 -3.56 -21.23 -50.84
N VAL A 3 -4.38 -21.61 -51.81
CA VAL A 3 -5.62 -20.89 -52.18
C VAL A 3 -6.54 -20.81 -50.96
N GLY A 4 -7.11 -19.62 -50.70
CA GLY A 4 -8.03 -19.35 -49.59
C GLY A 4 -7.38 -19.10 -48.22
N ALA A 5 -6.05 -19.27 -48.08
CA ALA A 5 -5.38 -19.07 -46.80
C ALA A 5 -5.49 -17.63 -46.28
N CYS A 6 -5.27 -16.63 -47.16
CA CYS A 6 -5.39 -15.22 -46.79
C CYS A 6 -6.86 -14.78 -46.69
N ASP A 7 -7.74 -15.25 -47.57
CA ASP A 7 -9.16 -14.87 -47.55
C ASP A 7 -9.85 -15.31 -46.25
N ASN A 8 -9.46 -16.47 -45.71
CA ASN A 8 -9.96 -16.98 -44.43
C ASN A 8 -9.60 -16.08 -43.24
N THR A 9 -8.53 -15.27 -43.30
CA THR A 9 -8.22 -14.35 -42.19
C THR A 9 -9.26 -13.23 -42.09
N LEU A 10 -9.73 -12.73 -43.23
CA LEU A 10 -10.80 -11.73 -43.31
C LEU A 10 -12.16 -12.32 -42.93
N LEU A 11 -12.46 -13.53 -43.41
CA LEU A 11 -13.70 -14.23 -43.03
C LEU A 11 -13.79 -14.51 -41.52
N ILE A 12 -12.66 -14.80 -40.87
CA ILE A 12 -12.62 -14.93 -39.42
C ILE A 12 -12.79 -13.55 -38.77
N ALA A 13 -12.07 -12.52 -39.23
CA ALA A 13 -12.14 -11.18 -38.68
C ALA A 13 -13.56 -10.59 -38.74
N GLU A 14 -14.32 -10.81 -39.81
CA GLU A 14 -15.71 -10.36 -39.96
C GLU A 14 -16.67 -11.06 -38.98
N ARG A 15 -16.38 -12.32 -38.60
CA ARG A 15 -17.21 -13.08 -37.66
C ARG A 15 -16.99 -12.71 -36.21
N VAL A 16 -15.81 -12.19 -35.85
CA VAL A 16 -15.50 -11.76 -34.48
C VAL A 16 -16.40 -10.58 -34.12
N GLN A 17 -17.16 -10.73 -33.02
CA GLN A 17 -18.02 -9.68 -32.48
C GLN A 17 -17.26 -8.81 -31.46
N SER A 18 -17.90 -7.76 -30.95
CA SER A 18 -17.32 -6.93 -29.89
C SER A 18 -17.15 -7.70 -28.57
N TYR A 19 -16.11 -7.36 -27.82
CA TYR A 19 -15.84 -7.86 -26.46
C TYR A 19 -16.16 -6.82 -25.38
N ASP A 20 -16.84 -5.72 -25.71
CA ASP A 20 -17.11 -4.62 -24.77
C ASP A 20 -17.87 -5.09 -23.52
N ASP A 21 -18.83 -6.02 -23.68
CA ASP A 21 -19.59 -6.58 -22.57
C ASP A 21 -18.72 -7.33 -21.55
N VAL A 22 -17.57 -7.88 -21.98
CA VAL A 22 -16.62 -8.54 -21.07
C VAL A 22 -15.92 -7.51 -20.16
N TRP A 23 -15.70 -6.31 -20.69
CA TRP A 23 -15.02 -5.21 -20.01
C TRP A 23 -15.97 -4.21 -19.34
N ALA A 24 -17.28 -4.42 -19.48
CA ALA A 24 -18.28 -3.60 -18.83
C ALA A 24 -18.12 -3.71 -17.31
N HIS A 25 -18.28 -2.58 -16.63
CA HIS A 25 -18.24 -2.54 -15.17
C HIS A 25 -19.51 -3.17 -14.61
N HIS A 26 -19.34 -4.21 -13.79
CA HIS A 26 -20.41 -4.84 -13.02
C HIS A 26 -20.03 -4.81 -11.55
N ASP A 27 -20.96 -4.44 -10.67
CA ASP A 27 -20.72 -4.53 -9.23
C ASP A 27 -20.60 -6.01 -8.81
N ARG A 28 -19.37 -6.44 -8.55
CA ARG A 28 -19.02 -7.80 -8.14
C ARG A 28 -18.57 -7.84 -6.68
N MET A 29 -18.96 -6.86 -5.88
CA MET A 29 -18.60 -6.82 -4.47
C MET A 29 -19.15 -8.06 -3.72
N PRO A 30 -18.35 -8.72 -2.87
CA PRO A 30 -18.81 -9.87 -2.09
C PRO A 30 -20.06 -9.56 -1.28
N ILE A 31 -21.03 -10.48 -1.30
CA ILE A 31 -22.25 -10.36 -0.51
C ILE A 31 -21.99 -10.92 0.88
N PHE A 32 -21.95 -10.05 1.88
CA PHE A 32 -21.76 -10.42 3.27
C PHE A 32 -22.99 -11.18 3.80
N PRO A 33 -22.84 -12.40 4.35
CA PRO A 33 -23.96 -13.14 4.90
C PRO A 33 -24.46 -12.46 6.18
N VAL A 34 -25.73 -12.07 6.19
CA VAL A 34 -26.38 -11.45 7.36
C VAL A 34 -27.49 -12.36 7.89
N PRO A 35 -27.86 -12.24 9.18
CA PRO A 35 -28.97 -13.00 9.76
C PRO A 35 -30.30 -12.78 9.02
N GLU A 36 -31.21 -13.75 9.15
CA GLU A 36 -32.54 -13.67 8.53
C GLU A 36 -33.29 -12.42 9.02
N GLY A 37 -33.88 -11.67 8.08
CA GLY A 37 -34.57 -10.41 8.35
C GLY A 37 -33.67 -9.16 8.36
N GLU A 38 -32.36 -9.31 8.22
CA GLU A 38 -31.42 -8.19 8.10
C GLU A 38 -31.06 -7.88 6.65
N THR A 39 -30.66 -6.63 6.41
CA THR A 39 -29.90 -6.23 5.23
C THR A 39 -28.45 -5.96 5.64
N GLN A 40 -27.52 -5.89 4.67
CA GLN A 40 -26.13 -5.50 4.98
C GLN A 40 -26.08 -4.12 5.63
N GLY A 41 -27.00 -3.21 5.30
CA GLY A 41 -27.07 -1.90 5.90
C GLY A 41 -27.58 -1.90 7.35
N THR A 42 -28.62 -2.67 7.64
CA THR A 42 -29.11 -2.79 9.03
C THR A 42 -28.09 -3.52 9.90
N TRP A 43 -27.40 -4.52 9.34
CA TRP A 43 -26.34 -5.25 10.02
C TRP A 43 -25.12 -4.38 10.30
N LEU A 44 -24.65 -3.59 9.32
CA LEU A 44 -23.57 -2.62 9.52
C LEU A 44 -23.88 -1.70 10.69
N ARG A 45 -25.08 -1.09 10.71
CA ARG A 45 -25.49 -0.19 11.80
C ARG A 45 -25.42 -0.89 13.16
N LYS A 46 -25.89 -2.14 13.26
CA LYS A 46 -25.82 -2.92 14.51
C LYS A 46 -24.38 -3.19 14.95
N GLU A 47 -23.51 -3.57 14.02
CA GLU A 47 -22.09 -3.82 14.31
C GLU A 47 -21.34 -2.55 14.74
N VAL A 48 -21.65 -1.41 14.12
CA VAL A 48 -21.08 -0.11 14.52
C VAL A 48 -21.50 0.27 15.93
N LEU A 49 -22.80 0.16 16.27
CA LEU A 49 -23.28 0.49 17.61
C LEU A 49 -22.66 -0.42 18.68
N ARG A 50 -22.59 -1.74 18.42
CA ARG A 50 -21.87 -2.68 19.29
C ARG A 50 -20.39 -2.32 19.44
N GLY A 51 -19.79 -1.83 18.36
CA GLY A 51 -18.43 -1.33 18.33
C GLY A 51 -18.22 -0.14 19.25
N LEU A 52 -19.09 0.87 19.13
CA LEU A 52 -19.08 2.05 19.97
C LEU A 52 -19.28 1.70 21.45
N ASP A 53 -20.20 0.80 21.77
CA ASP A 53 -20.40 0.32 23.15
C ASP A 53 -19.14 -0.34 23.73
N ARG A 54 -18.37 -1.07 22.90
CA ARG A 54 -17.08 -1.65 23.32
C ARG A 54 -15.99 -0.60 23.52
N ARG A 55 -15.95 0.44 22.67
CA ARG A 55 -14.97 1.53 22.75
C ARG A 55 -15.25 2.48 23.90
N PHE A 56 -16.53 2.69 24.21
CA PHE A 56 -17.02 3.61 25.23
C PHE A 56 -17.92 2.85 26.23
N PRO A 57 -17.34 2.09 27.18
CA PRO A 57 -18.10 1.29 28.13
C PRO A 57 -19.01 2.12 29.04
N ASP A 58 -18.67 3.40 29.25
CA ASP A 58 -19.49 4.35 30.02
C ASP A 58 -20.55 5.07 29.17
N GLY A 59 -20.70 4.67 27.90
CA GLY A 59 -21.60 5.24 26.91
C GLY A 59 -20.89 6.18 25.93
N PRO A 60 -21.10 6.04 24.61
CA PRO A 60 -20.50 6.93 23.62
C PRO A 60 -21.04 8.36 23.76
N PRO A 61 -20.20 9.41 23.63
CA PRO A 61 -20.66 10.79 23.62
C PRO A 61 -21.63 11.06 22.47
N GLU A 62 -22.51 12.06 22.63
CA GLU A 62 -23.51 12.42 21.60
C GLU A 62 -22.87 12.79 20.25
N GLU A 63 -21.71 13.46 20.29
CA GLU A 63 -20.91 13.79 19.10
C GLU A 63 -20.52 12.53 18.30
N TYR A 64 -20.17 11.45 18.99
CA TYR A 64 -19.78 10.18 18.36
C TYR A 64 -20.98 9.49 17.72
N LEU A 65 -22.13 9.49 18.39
CA LEU A 65 -23.36 8.93 17.85
C LEU A 65 -23.80 9.68 16.59
N ALA A 66 -23.78 11.02 16.63
CA ALA A 66 -24.12 11.86 15.49
C ALA A 66 -23.17 11.63 14.30
N ARG A 67 -21.86 11.56 14.57
CA ARG A 67 -20.84 11.26 13.54
C ARG A 67 -21.03 9.87 12.95
N ALA A 68 -21.27 8.85 13.77
CA ALA A 68 -21.49 7.49 13.31
C ALA A 68 -22.74 7.38 12.43
N ASP A 69 -23.84 8.04 12.81
CA ASP A 69 -25.08 8.05 12.02
C ASP A 69 -24.88 8.71 10.65
N TYR A 70 -24.15 9.82 10.59
CA TYR A 70 -23.78 10.47 9.34
C TYR A 70 -22.93 9.56 8.45
N GLU A 71 -21.85 8.98 9.00
CA GLU A 71 -20.96 8.10 8.24
C GLU A 71 -21.69 6.85 7.73
N ILE A 72 -22.52 6.22 8.56
CA ILE A 72 -23.38 5.10 8.13
C ILE A 72 -24.28 5.54 6.98
N GLY A 73 -24.92 6.71 7.08
CA GLY A 73 -25.77 7.26 6.01
C GLY A 73 -25.05 7.33 4.67
N VAL A 74 -23.85 7.92 4.65
CA VAL A 74 -23.02 8.04 3.43
C VAL A 74 -22.60 6.67 2.90
N ILE A 75 -22.18 5.75 3.77
CA ILE A 75 -21.77 4.39 3.38
C ILE A 75 -22.93 3.62 2.71
N LEU A 76 -24.15 3.79 3.22
CA LEU A 76 -25.35 3.18 2.65
C LEU A 76 -25.73 3.80 1.31
N GLU A 77 -25.69 5.12 1.20
CA GLU A 77 -26.00 5.84 -0.04
C GLU A 77 -25.05 5.45 -1.17
N MET A 78 -23.76 5.25 -0.85
CA MET A 78 -22.74 4.86 -1.83
C MET A 78 -22.69 3.36 -2.11
N GLY A 79 -23.47 2.54 -1.39
CA GLY A 79 -23.55 1.09 -1.63
C GLY A 79 -22.36 0.28 -1.09
N PHE A 80 -21.67 0.75 -0.05
CA PHE A 80 -20.50 0.07 0.52
C PHE A 80 -20.66 -0.66 1.86
N PRO A 81 -21.87 -1.01 2.37
CA PRO A 81 -21.96 -1.68 3.67
C PRO A 81 -21.30 -3.06 3.68
N ALA A 82 -21.38 -3.77 2.56
CA ALA A 82 -20.74 -5.07 2.36
C ALA A 82 -19.23 -5.01 2.62
N TYR A 83 -18.58 -3.99 2.07
CA TYR A 83 -17.14 -3.84 2.15
C TYR A 83 -16.66 -3.64 3.58
N PHE A 84 -17.30 -2.75 4.35
CA PHE A 84 -16.97 -2.55 5.77
C PHE A 84 -17.17 -3.83 6.58
N LEU A 85 -18.27 -4.55 6.34
CA LEU A 85 -18.54 -5.83 7.02
C LEU A 85 -17.48 -6.89 6.71
N VAL A 86 -17.07 -7.04 5.44
CA VAL A 86 -16.01 -7.97 5.03
C VAL A 86 -14.69 -7.61 5.72
N VAL A 87 -14.29 -6.33 5.69
CA VAL A 87 -13.03 -5.87 6.30
C VAL A 87 -13.05 -6.05 7.82
N GLY A 88 -14.14 -5.64 8.48
CA GLY A 88 -14.31 -5.79 9.92
C GLY A 88 -14.24 -7.25 10.35
N ASP A 89 -14.85 -8.15 9.58
CA ASP A 89 -14.78 -9.59 9.84
C ASP A 89 -13.36 -10.16 9.74
N LEU A 90 -12.59 -9.78 8.72
CA LEU A 90 -11.19 -10.19 8.57
C LEU A 90 -10.36 -9.73 9.78
N ILE A 91 -10.54 -8.48 10.22
CA ILE A 91 -9.77 -7.91 11.33
C ILE A 91 -10.18 -8.52 12.67
N ASN A 92 -11.46 -8.78 12.89
CA ASN A 92 -11.94 -9.45 14.09
C ASN A 92 -11.44 -10.89 14.16
N HIS A 93 -11.50 -11.64 13.05
CA HIS A 93 -10.92 -12.97 13.00
C HIS A 93 -9.43 -12.98 13.33
N ALA A 94 -8.67 -12.03 12.76
CA ALA A 94 -7.24 -11.89 13.06
C ALA A 94 -7.00 -11.73 14.57
N ARG A 95 -7.75 -10.84 15.24
CA ARG A 95 -7.66 -10.65 16.69
C ARG A 95 -8.03 -11.91 17.47
N GLU A 96 -9.12 -12.59 17.10
CA GLU A 96 -9.59 -13.82 17.77
C GLU A 96 -8.56 -14.94 17.76
N VAL A 97 -7.81 -15.09 16.66
CA VAL A 97 -6.76 -16.11 16.52
C VAL A 97 -5.35 -15.60 16.89
N GLY A 98 -5.28 -14.44 17.54
CA GLY A 98 -4.05 -13.85 18.05
C GLY A 98 -3.08 -13.33 16.98
N ILE A 99 -3.57 -13.00 15.77
CA ILE A 99 -2.80 -12.29 14.75
C ILE A 99 -2.86 -10.80 15.07
N ARG A 100 -1.69 -10.20 15.30
CA ARG A 100 -1.60 -8.76 15.55
C ARG A 100 -1.95 -7.99 14.28
N VAL A 101 -2.86 -7.02 14.43
CA VAL A 101 -3.29 -6.10 13.37
C VAL A 101 -2.67 -4.72 13.58
N GLY A 102 -2.41 -4.00 12.50
CA GLY A 102 -1.98 -2.61 12.58
C GLY A 102 -3.11 -1.69 13.06
N PRO A 103 -2.79 -0.45 13.50
CA PRO A 103 -3.79 0.53 13.91
C PRO A 103 -4.64 1.10 12.76
N GLY A 104 -4.39 0.66 11.52
CA GLY A 104 -4.99 1.20 10.30
C GLY A 104 -4.02 2.12 9.56
N ARG A 105 -4.26 2.31 8.26
CA ARG A 105 -3.47 3.20 7.40
C ARG A 105 -4.35 3.95 6.41
N GLY A 106 -3.72 4.92 5.75
CA GLY A 106 -4.38 5.70 4.71
C GLY A 106 -5.54 6.51 5.30
N SER A 107 -6.54 6.78 4.48
CA SER A 107 -7.67 7.61 4.87
C SER A 107 -8.69 6.90 5.76
N ALA A 108 -8.70 5.56 5.79
CA ALA A 108 -9.65 4.78 6.62
C ALA A 108 -9.61 5.16 8.12
N ALA A 109 -8.47 5.66 8.62
CA ALA A 109 -8.33 6.15 9.99
C ALA A 109 -9.20 7.38 10.32
N GLY A 110 -9.72 8.10 9.32
CA GLY A 110 -10.64 9.22 9.52
C GLY A 110 -12.12 8.82 9.68
N SER A 111 -12.44 7.53 9.62
CA SER A 111 -13.80 7.02 9.79
C SER A 111 -14.04 6.51 11.20
N LEU A 112 -15.05 7.07 11.87
CA LEU A 112 -15.53 6.57 13.15
C LEU A 112 -16.19 5.19 13.00
N VAL A 113 -16.85 4.91 11.87
CA VAL A 113 -17.36 3.58 11.55
C VAL A 113 -16.23 2.55 11.49
N ALA A 114 -15.11 2.88 10.85
CA ALA A 114 -13.94 2.00 10.82
C ALA A 114 -13.36 1.78 12.23
N TYR A 115 -13.25 2.82 13.05
CA TYR A 115 -12.77 2.72 14.43
C TYR A 115 -13.69 1.84 15.31
N ALA A 116 -15.01 2.06 15.22
CA ALA A 116 -16.02 1.32 15.97
C ALA A 116 -16.03 -0.18 15.60
N MET A 117 -15.94 -0.49 14.31
CA MET A 117 -15.83 -1.86 13.82
C MET A 117 -14.46 -2.50 14.10
N GLY A 118 -13.53 -1.74 14.66
CA GLY A 118 -12.17 -2.19 14.95
C GLY A 118 -11.31 -2.33 13.71
N ILE A 119 -11.75 -1.82 12.56
CA ILE A 119 -10.96 -1.79 11.32
C ILE A 119 -9.70 -0.94 11.52
N THR A 120 -9.88 0.20 12.18
CA THR A 120 -8.79 1.04 12.66
C THR A 120 -8.79 1.05 14.18
N ASN A 121 -7.67 1.51 14.75
CA ASN A 121 -7.47 1.60 16.19
C ASN A 121 -7.09 3.01 16.66
N ILE A 122 -7.32 4.01 15.81
CA ILE A 122 -7.08 5.42 16.08
C ILE A 122 -8.45 6.09 16.15
N ASP A 123 -8.74 6.74 17.27
CA ASP A 123 -9.97 7.52 17.41
C ASP A 123 -9.89 8.77 16.51
N PRO A 124 -10.74 8.92 15.49
CA PRO A 124 -10.61 10.03 14.53
C PRO A 124 -10.91 11.40 15.15
N ILE A 125 -11.76 11.48 16.17
CA ILE A 125 -12.27 12.77 16.68
C ILE A 125 -11.19 13.57 17.42
N PRO A 126 -10.47 13.02 18.42
CA PRO A 126 -9.42 13.74 19.15
C PRO A 126 -8.27 14.21 18.25
N HIS A 127 -8.04 13.52 17.13
CA HIS A 127 -6.96 13.83 16.19
C HIS A 127 -7.43 14.70 15.00
N GLY A 128 -8.68 15.16 14.99
CA GLY A 128 -9.22 16.03 13.93
C GLY A 128 -9.25 15.35 12.55
N LEU A 129 -9.39 14.03 12.50
CA LEU A 129 -9.39 13.28 11.24
C LEU A 129 -10.76 13.37 10.55
N LEU A 130 -10.72 13.62 9.23
CA LEU A 130 -11.91 13.89 8.43
C LEU A 130 -12.39 12.64 7.69
N PHE A 131 -13.68 12.33 7.82
CA PHE A 131 -14.30 11.21 7.12
C PHE A 131 -14.38 11.46 5.61
N GLU A 132 -14.64 12.69 5.21
CA GLU A 132 -14.78 13.11 3.80
C GLU A 132 -13.46 12.94 3.03
N ARG A 133 -12.32 12.93 3.74
CA ARG A 133 -11.02 12.61 3.15
C ARG A 133 -10.90 11.14 2.79
N PHE A 134 -11.67 10.27 3.44
CA PHE A 134 -11.78 8.85 3.16
C PHE A 134 -12.87 8.56 2.14
N LEU A 135 -14.09 8.99 2.42
CA LEU A 135 -15.26 8.74 1.60
C LEU A 135 -15.99 10.07 1.37
N ASN A 136 -15.84 10.61 0.16
CA ASN A 136 -16.45 11.88 -0.20
C ASN A 136 -17.86 11.65 -0.75
N PRO A 137 -18.93 12.17 -0.11
CA PRO A 137 -20.30 11.97 -0.57
C PRO A 137 -20.56 12.56 -1.97
N GLU A 138 -19.81 13.58 -2.39
CA GLU A 138 -19.96 14.21 -3.71
C GLU A 138 -19.23 13.44 -4.83
N ARG A 139 -18.46 12.40 -4.49
CA ARG A 139 -17.70 11.61 -5.46
C ARG A 139 -17.78 10.12 -5.15
N VAL A 140 -18.60 9.42 -5.94
CA VAL A 140 -18.67 7.95 -5.87
C VAL A 140 -17.37 7.35 -6.40
N SER A 141 -16.51 6.94 -5.48
CA SER A 141 -15.29 6.16 -5.74
C SER A 141 -15.17 5.07 -4.69
N MET A 142 -14.69 3.90 -5.10
CA MET A 142 -14.50 2.78 -4.18
C MET A 142 -13.47 3.17 -3.10
N PRO A 143 -13.79 3.01 -1.81
CA PRO A 143 -12.82 3.24 -0.74
C PRO A 143 -11.75 2.15 -0.72
N ASP A 144 -10.49 2.53 -0.47
CA ASP A 144 -9.38 1.59 -0.27
C ASP A 144 -9.12 1.43 1.24
N ILE A 145 -9.39 0.25 1.77
CA ILE A 145 -9.13 -0.11 3.17
C ILE A 145 -8.08 -1.22 3.17
N ASP A 146 -6.83 -0.80 3.36
CA ASP A 146 -5.71 -1.70 3.49
C ASP A 146 -5.66 -2.31 4.90
N ILE A 147 -5.40 -3.61 4.99
CA ILE A 147 -5.29 -4.32 6.27
C ILE A 147 -3.85 -4.77 6.50
N ASP A 148 -3.36 -4.48 7.71
CA ASP A 148 -2.00 -4.77 8.13
C ASP A 148 -1.96 -5.88 9.17
N PHE A 149 -1.09 -6.87 8.96
CA PHE A 149 -0.93 -8.02 9.85
C PHE A 149 0.56 -8.31 10.15
N ASP A 150 0.81 -9.15 11.16
CA ASP A 150 2.11 -9.83 11.31
C ASP A 150 2.49 -10.54 9.99
N ASP A 151 3.64 -10.18 9.42
CA ASP A 151 4.17 -10.69 8.16
C ASP A 151 4.17 -12.23 8.10
N ARG A 152 4.51 -12.88 9.22
CA ARG A 152 4.58 -14.35 9.33
C ARG A 152 3.22 -15.02 9.16
N ARG A 153 2.14 -14.33 9.54
CA ARG A 153 0.78 -14.87 9.62
C ARG A 153 -0.15 -14.35 8.53
N ARG A 154 0.34 -13.53 7.58
CA ARG A 154 -0.42 -13.11 6.38
C ARG A 154 -1.06 -14.29 5.65
N GLY A 155 -0.33 -15.40 5.51
CA GLY A 155 -0.84 -16.60 4.83
C GLY A 155 -2.02 -17.28 5.54
N GLU A 156 -2.21 -17.07 6.85
CA GLU A 156 -3.41 -17.50 7.56
C GLU A 156 -4.62 -16.64 7.17
N MET A 157 -4.45 -15.32 7.08
CA MET A 157 -5.53 -14.41 6.70
C MET A 157 -6.02 -14.66 5.27
N VAL A 158 -5.10 -14.89 4.32
CA VAL A 158 -5.48 -15.24 2.94
C VAL A 158 -6.26 -16.55 2.89
N ARG A 159 -5.86 -17.56 3.69
CA ARG A 159 -6.59 -18.83 3.79
C ARG A 159 -7.97 -18.64 4.40
N TYR A 160 -8.09 -17.91 5.51
CA TYR A 160 -9.38 -17.59 6.12
C TYR A 160 -10.33 -16.90 5.12
N ALA A 161 -9.83 -15.90 4.38
CA ALA A 161 -10.62 -15.24 3.35
C ALA A 161 -11.05 -16.24 2.25
N THR A 162 -10.15 -17.11 1.81
CA THR A 162 -10.43 -18.15 0.79
C THR A 162 -11.49 -19.15 1.29
N ASP A 163 -11.38 -19.63 2.52
CA ASP A 163 -12.28 -20.61 3.11
C ASP A 163 -13.67 -20.02 3.37
N LYS A 164 -13.73 -18.75 3.79
CA LYS A 164 -14.99 -18.06 4.10
C LYS A 164 -15.75 -17.58 2.87
N TRP A 165 -15.04 -17.00 1.91
CA TRP A 165 -15.66 -16.36 0.74
C TRP A 165 -15.71 -17.25 -0.51
N GLY A 166 -15.00 -18.38 -0.48
CA GLY A 166 -14.99 -19.39 -1.54
C GLY A 166 -13.68 -19.39 -2.32
N SER A 167 -13.12 -20.60 -2.51
CA SER A 167 -11.84 -20.79 -3.22
C SER A 167 -11.87 -20.44 -4.71
N ASP A 168 -13.05 -20.34 -5.28
CA ASP A 168 -13.34 -19.92 -6.65
C ASP A 168 -13.61 -18.40 -6.75
N ARG A 169 -13.72 -17.69 -5.62
CA ARG A 169 -14.07 -16.27 -5.54
C ARG A 169 -12.98 -15.37 -4.96
N VAL A 170 -11.90 -15.98 -4.44
CA VAL A 170 -10.75 -15.28 -3.87
C VAL A 170 -9.48 -15.68 -4.60
N ALA A 171 -8.69 -14.70 -5.04
CA ALA A 171 -7.40 -14.94 -5.69
C ALA A 171 -6.36 -13.89 -5.31
N GLN A 172 -5.09 -14.29 -5.27
CA GLN A 172 -4.00 -13.32 -5.20
C GLN A 172 -3.79 -12.64 -6.55
N VAL A 173 -3.20 -11.45 -6.57
CA VAL A 173 -3.02 -10.70 -7.83
C VAL A 173 -1.71 -11.06 -8.52
N ILE A 174 -1.70 -11.16 -9.85
CA ILE A 174 -0.46 -11.30 -10.64
C ILE A 174 0.39 -10.02 -10.63
N THR A 175 1.70 -10.19 -10.66
CA THR A 175 2.62 -9.11 -11.04
C THR A 175 3.40 -9.51 -12.28
N PHE A 176 3.65 -8.56 -13.18
CA PHE A 176 4.47 -8.80 -14.35
C PHE A 176 5.91 -8.35 -14.07
N GLY A 177 6.82 -9.31 -13.95
CA GLY A 177 8.24 -9.05 -13.75
C GLY A 177 8.86 -8.47 -15.01
N THR A 178 8.86 -7.15 -15.15
CA THR A 178 9.49 -6.47 -16.31
C THR A 178 11.01 -6.46 -16.20
N ILE A 179 11.72 -6.58 -17.31
CA ILE A 179 13.18 -6.46 -17.37
C ILE A 179 13.58 -4.99 -17.12
N LYS A 180 14.19 -4.72 -15.96
CA LYS A 180 14.73 -3.39 -15.59
C LYS A 180 16.16 -3.17 -16.10
N THR A 181 16.62 -1.92 -16.16
CA THR A 181 17.91 -1.49 -16.74
C THR A 181 19.10 -2.42 -16.45
N LYS A 182 19.44 -2.63 -15.16
CA LYS A 182 20.59 -3.47 -14.78
C LYS A 182 20.42 -4.92 -15.24
N ALA A 183 19.20 -5.46 -15.18
CA ALA A 183 18.89 -6.81 -15.64
C ALA A 183 18.94 -6.90 -17.17
N ALA A 184 18.49 -5.86 -17.90
CA ALA A 184 18.56 -5.80 -19.36
C ALA A 184 20.02 -5.85 -19.84
N ILE A 185 20.92 -5.09 -19.19
CA ILE A 185 22.36 -5.09 -19.49
C ILE A 185 22.99 -6.45 -19.20
N LYS A 186 22.70 -7.04 -18.03
CA LYS A 186 23.23 -8.36 -17.64
C LYS A 186 22.74 -9.47 -18.57
N ASP A 187 21.47 -9.46 -18.94
CA ASP A 187 20.90 -10.43 -19.86
C ASP A 187 21.48 -10.30 -21.27
N SER A 188 21.57 -9.07 -21.77
CA SER A 188 22.18 -8.76 -23.05
C SER A 188 23.63 -9.27 -23.12
N ALA A 189 24.44 -8.99 -22.09
CA ALA A 189 25.80 -9.48 -22.00
C ALA A 189 25.90 -11.01 -21.97
N ARG A 190 25.00 -11.68 -21.23
CA ARG A 190 24.93 -13.14 -21.17
C ARG A 190 24.57 -13.75 -22.53
N VAL A 191 23.65 -13.13 -23.28
CA VAL A 191 23.25 -13.60 -24.61
C VAL A 191 24.38 -13.42 -25.63
N GLN A 192 25.09 -12.30 -25.58
CA GLN A 192 26.15 -11.99 -26.55
C GLN A 192 27.45 -12.74 -26.28
N PHE A 193 27.80 -12.96 -25.00
CA PHE A 193 29.15 -13.40 -24.60
C PHE A 193 29.16 -14.56 -23.60
N GLY A 194 28.01 -15.12 -23.21
CA GLY A 194 27.94 -16.23 -22.25
C GLY A 194 28.49 -15.84 -20.87
N GLN A 195 29.17 -16.78 -20.20
CA GLN A 195 29.80 -16.58 -18.88
C GLN A 195 30.82 -15.42 -18.86
N PRO A 196 31.72 -15.26 -19.85
CA PRO A 196 32.60 -14.09 -19.96
C PRO A 196 31.89 -12.72 -19.93
N GLY A 197 30.62 -12.68 -20.37
CA GLY A 197 29.81 -11.45 -20.37
C GLY A 197 29.52 -10.88 -18.98
N PHE A 198 29.69 -11.66 -17.90
CA PHE A 198 29.43 -11.19 -16.54
C PHE A 198 30.36 -10.05 -16.11
N ALA A 199 31.66 -10.14 -16.45
CA ALA A 199 32.63 -9.11 -16.09
C ALA A 199 32.33 -7.78 -16.81
N ILE A 200 31.98 -7.86 -18.10
CA ILE A 200 31.60 -6.70 -18.92
C ILE A 200 30.29 -6.09 -18.38
N ALA A 201 29.30 -6.91 -18.07
CA ALA A 201 28.04 -6.44 -17.49
C ALA A 201 28.25 -5.73 -16.15
N ASP A 202 29.07 -6.29 -15.26
CA ASP A 202 29.34 -5.69 -13.96
C ASP A 202 30.02 -4.32 -14.11
N GLN A 203 30.99 -4.20 -15.01
CA GLN A 203 31.63 -2.92 -15.37
C GLN A 203 30.60 -1.89 -15.84
N ILE A 204 29.69 -2.26 -16.75
CA ILE A 204 28.63 -1.35 -17.23
C ILE A 204 27.69 -0.96 -16.08
N THR A 205 27.24 -1.92 -15.27
CA THR A 205 26.25 -1.64 -14.22
C THR A 205 26.80 -0.81 -13.05
N LYS A 206 28.11 -0.83 -12.81
CA LYS A 206 28.79 0.04 -11.83
C LYS A 206 28.97 1.47 -12.32
N ALA A 207 29.11 1.67 -13.63
CA ALA A 207 29.19 2.98 -14.25
C ALA A 207 27.83 3.69 -14.40
N LEU A 208 26.72 3.00 -14.06
CA LEU A 208 25.40 3.62 -14.02
C LEU A 208 25.32 4.61 -12.86
N PRO A 209 24.60 5.74 -13.05
CA PRO A 209 24.37 6.68 -11.97
C PRO A 209 23.56 6.01 -10.83
N PRO A 210 23.74 6.45 -9.58
CA PRO A 210 22.99 5.91 -8.44
C PRO A 210 21.48 5.97 -8.66
N PRO A 211 20.69 4.98 -8.22
CA PRO A 211 19.24 5.00 -8.39
C PRO A 211 18.60 6.15 -7.58
N ILE A 212 17.57 6.76 -8.15
CA ILE A 212 16.72 7.73 -7.44
C ILE A 212 15.44 6.99 -7.04
N MET A 213 15.11 6.98 -5.74
CA MET A 213 13.92 6.25 -5.23
C MET A 213 13.86 4.79 -5.70
N ALA A 214 14.99 4.08 -5.59
CA ALA A 214 15.17 2.70 -6.06
C ALA A 214 14.96 2.46 -7.57
N LYS A 215 14.90 3.53 -8.38
CA LYS A 215 14.80 3.45 -9.84
C LYS A 215 16.12 3.85 -10.50
N ASP A 216 16.71 2.91 -11.24
CA ASP A 216 17.84 3.17 -12.12
C ASP A 216 17.41 4.07 -13.29
N ILE A 217 18.37 4.74 -13.94
CA ILE A 217 18.14 5.39 -15.24
C ILE A 217 17.67 4.35 -16.26
N SER A 218 16.78 4.70 -17.18
CA SER A 218 16.38 3.81 -18.29
C SER A 218 17.55 3.55 -19.23
N VAL A 219 17.55 2.43 -19.96
CA VAL A 219 18.61 2.13 -20.95
C VAL A 219 18.60 3.19 -22.04
N SER A 220 17.43 3.59 -22.56
CA SER A 220 17.33 4.66 -23.54
C SER A 220 17.82 6.01 -23.00
N GLY A 221 17.58 6.30 -21.71
CA GLY A 221 17.96 7.54 -21.05
C GLY A 221 19.46 7.79 -20.95
N ILE A 222 20.30 6.75 -21.05
CA ILE A 222 21.76 6.87 -21.02
C ILE A 222 22.28 7.74 -22.19
N THR A 223 21.66 7.60 -23.36
CA THR A 223 22.10 8.26 -24.60
C THR A 223 21.12 9.34 -25.09
N ASP A 224 19.92 9.44 -24.51
CA ASP A 224 18.94 10.46 -24.89
C ASP A 224 19.28 11.82 -24.25
N PRO A 225 19.68 12.84 -25.04
CA PRO A 225 20.06 14.16 -24.51
C PRO A 225 18.92 14.90 -23.80
N ASN A 226 17.67 14.55 -24.08
CA ASN A 226 16.50 15.17 -23.47
C ASN A 226 16.09 14.51 -22.15
N HIS A 227 16.72 13.38 -21.79
CA HIS A 227 16.41 12.69 -20.54
C HIS A 227 16.94 13.50 -19.35
N GLU A 228 16.10 13.68 -18.32
CA GLU A 228 16.42 14.45 -17.10
C GLU A 228 17.78 14.07 -16.48
N ARG A 229 18.07 12.77 -16.48
CA ARG A 229 19.29 12.18 -15.89
C ARG A 229 20.46 12.00 -16.87
N TYR A 230 20.36 12.52 -18.10
CA TYR A 230 21.38 12.36 -19.14
C TYR A 230 22.77 12.85 -18.70
N LYS A 231 22.81 13.94 -17.93
CA LYS A 231 24.04 14.56 -17.41
C LYS A 231 24.75 13.70 -16.36
N GLU A 232 24.04 12.78 -15.70
CA GLU A 232 24.61 11.89 -14.68
C GLU A 232 25.27 10.65 -15.33
N ALA A 233 24.84 10.27 -16.53
CA ALA A 233 25.25 9.03 -17.21
C ALA A 233 26.52 9.18 -18.08
N VAL A 234 27.41 10.14 -17.77
CA VAL A 234 28.61 10.43 -18.58
C VAL A 234 29.56 9.24 -18.65
N GLU A 235 29.81 8.59 -17.50
CA GLU A 235 30.77 7.48 -17.41
C GLU A 235 30.32 6.27 -18.23
N VAL A 236 29.09 5.80 -18.03
CA VAL A 236 28.54 4.68 -18.79
C VAL A 236 28.43 4.99 -20.29
N ARG A 237 28.10 6.24 -20.66
CA ARG A 237 28.05 6.65 -22.06
C ARG A 237 29.44 6.63 -22.71
N ALA A 238 30.48 7.10 -22.02
CA ALA A 238 31.86 7.00 -22.50
C ALA A 238 32.30 5.53 -22.69
N LEU A 239 31.86 4.61 -21.84
CA LEU A 239 32.10 3.17 -22.02
C LEU A 239 31.40 2.62 -23.27
N ILE A 240 30.18 3.05 -23.54
CA ILE A 240 29.43 2.68 -24.75
C ILE A 240 30.16 3.21 -25.99
N ASP A 241 30.65 4.44 -25.97
CA ASP A 241 31.32 5.06 -27.12
C ASP A 241 32.71 4.48 -27.40
N SER A 242 33.41 3.98 -26.37
CA SER A 242 34.79 3.52 -26.48
C SER A 242 34.95 2.00 -26.71
N ASN A 243 33.96 1.19 -26.32
CA ASN A 243 34.05 -0.27 -26.41
C ASN A 243 32.95 -0.87 -27.30
N PRO A 244 33.29 -1.46 -28.47
CA PRO A 244 32.32 -2.07 -29.39
C PRO A 244 31.45 -3.18 -28.78
N ASP A 245 31.99 -3.96 -27.84
CA ASP A 245 31.24 -5.02 -27.17
C ASP A 245 30.21 -4.43 -26.20
N VAL A 246 30.57 -3.34 -25.49
CA VAL A 246 29.65 -2.58 -24.63
C VAL A 246 28.55 -1.94 -25.48
N ALA A 247 28.89 -1.36 -26.62
CA ALA A 247 27.91 -0.81 -27.55
C ALA A 247 26.91 -1.89 -28.03
N LYS A 248 27.41 -3.08 -28.37
CA LYS A 248 26.56 -4.22 -28.76
C LYS A 248 25.63 -4.67 -27.64
N ILE A 249 26.14 -4.74 -26.41
CA ILE A 249 25.35 -5.06 -25.21
C ILE A 249 24.27 -4.00 -24.99
N TYR A 250 24.63 -2.72 -25.06
CA TYR A 250 23.72 -1.61 -24.91
C TYR A 250 22.57 -1.65 -25.94
N GLN A 251 22.88 -1.83 -27.22
CA GLN A 251 21.87 -1.87 -28.28
C GLN A 251 20.89 -3.03 -28.09
N THR A 252 21.38 -4.21 -27.71
CA THR A 252 20.53 -5.36 -27.44
C THR A 252 19.69 -5.14 -26.18
N ALA A 253 20.28 -4.56 -25.12
CA ALA A 253 19.58 -4.25 -23.87
C ALA A 253 18.42 -3.26 -24.08
N LYS A 254 18.58 -2.30 -25.00
CA LYS A 254 17.53 -1.32 -25.35
C LYS A 254 16.26 -1.99 -25.91
N GLY A 255 16.40 -3.12 -26.61
CA GLY A 255 15.27 -3.92 -27.09
C GLY A 255 14.70 -4.90 -26.07
N LEU A 256 15.38 -5.11 -24.93
CA LEU A 256 14.94 -6.03 -23.87
C LEU A 256 14.27 -5.30 -22.70
N GLU A 257 14.67 -4.06 -22.41
CA GLU A 257 14.10 -3.28 -21.32
C GLU A 257 12.58 -3.14 -21.49
N GLY A 258 11.84 -3.36 -20.40
CA GLY A 258 10.38 -3.25 -20.38
C GLY A 258 9.63 -4.52 -20.80
N LEU A 259 10.29 -5.50 -21.46
CA LEU A 259 9.65 -6.78 -21.76
C LEU A 259 9.30 -7.54 -20.47
N ILE A 260 8.24 -8.36 -20.54
CA ILE A 260 7.81 -9.22 -19.43
C ILE A 260 8.70 -10.47 -19.39
N ARG A 261 9.33 -10.72 -18.24
CA ARG A 261 10.16 -11.91 -18.00
C ARG A 261 9.36 -13.07 -17.43
N ASN A 262 8.51 -12.79 -16.44
CA ASN A 262 7.79 -13.82 -15.70
C ASN A 262 6.52 -13.24 -15.06
N ALA A 263 5.63 -14.15 -14.65
CA ALA A 263 4.52 -13.88 -13.77
C ALA A 263 4.96 -14.10 -12.31
N GLY A 264 4.81 -13.08 -11.49
CA GLY A 264 4.94 -13.12 -10.04
C GLY A 264 3.58 -13.02 -9.37
N VAL A 265 3.59 -12.92 -8.04
CA VAL A 265 2.41 -12.68 -7.22
C VAL A 265 2.60 -11.38 -6.47
N HIS A 266 1.57 -10.55 -6.43
CA HIS A 266 1.57 -9.29 -5.71
C HIS A 266 1.78 -9.53 -4.21
N ALA A 267 2.51 -8.63 -3.56
CA ALA A 267 2.92 -8.82 -2.18
C ALA A 267 1.75 -8.75 -1.19
N CYS A 268 0.73 -7.94 -1.48
CA CYS A 268 -0.41 -7.69 -0.59
C CYS A 268 -1.77 -7.95 -1.24
N ALA A 269 -2.03 -7.35 -2.41
CA ALA A 269 -3.29 -7.43 -3.13
C ALA A 269 -3.89 -8.83 -3.30
N VAL A 270 -5.16 -8.90 -2.94
CA VAL A 270 -6.10 -10.02 -3.09
C VAL A 270 -7.34 -9.47 -3.79
N ILE A 271 -7.88 -10.24 -4.74
CA ILE A 271 -9.14 -9.96 -5.40
C ILE A 271 -10.22 -10.87 -4.81
N MET A 272 -11.39 -10.28 -4.58
CA MET A 272 -12.58 -10.95 -4.09
C MET A 272 -13.76 -10.63 -5.01
N SER A 273 -14.67 -11.60 -5.16
CA SER A 273 -15.87 -11.45 -6.00
C SER A 273 -17.11 -12.09 -5.36
N SER A 274 -18.29 -11.59 -5.71
CA SER A 274 -19.57 -12.25 -5.41
C SER A 274 -19.83 -13.48 -6.29
N GLU A 275 -19.20 -13.55 -7.46
CA GLU A 275 -19.32 -14.63 -8.44
C GLU A 275 -17.99 -15.38 -8.65
N PRO A 276 -17.99 -16.61 -9.22
CA PRO A 276 -16.75 -17.32 -9.52
C PRO A 276 -15.84 -16.49 -10.42
N LEU A 277 -14.56 -16.36 -10.04
CA LEU A 277 -13.59 -15.54 -10.76
C LEU A 277 -13.38 -16.00 -12.20
N MET A 278 -13.51 -17.30 -12.47
CA MET A 278 -13.37 -17.85 -13.83
C MET A 278 -14.48 -17.38 -14.79
N ASP A 279 -15.60 -16.85 -14.28
CA ASP A 279 -16.66 -16.29 -15.11
C ASP A 279 -16.34 -14.84 -15.54
N ALA A 280 -15.43 -14.16 -14.83
CA ALA A 280 -15.05 -12.76 -15.07
C ALA A 280 -13.64 -12.60 -15.65
N ILE A 281 -12.66 -13.36 -15.16
CA ILE A 281 -11.24 -13.19 -15.48
C ILE A 281 -10.51 -14.53 -15.64
N PRO A 282 -9.46 -14.59 -16.48
CA PRO A 282 -8.56 -15.73 -16.45
C PRO A 282 -7.86 -15.81 -15.09
N VAL A 283 -7.66 -17.02 -14.59
CA VAL A 283 -6.87 -17.29 -13.38
C VAL A 283 -5.89 -18.44 -13.66
N TRP A 284 -4.83 -18.53 -12.86
CA TRP A 284 -3.88 -19.62 -12.91
C TRP A 284 -3.54 -20.11 -11.51
N ARG A 285 -3.12 -21.37 -11.43
CA ARG A 285 -2.73 -22.00 -10.17
C ARG A 285 -1.21 -22.08 -10.09
N ARG A 286 -0.64 -21.61 -9.00
CA ARG A 286 0.80 -21.73 -8.73
C ARG A 286 1.16 -23.16 -8.36
N ALA A 287 2.16 -23.73 -9.01
CA ALA A 287 2.54 -25.13 -8.85
C ALA A 287 3.11 -25.46 -7.46
N GLN A 288 3.77 -24.49 -6.81
CA GLN A 288 4.49 -24.72 -5.55
C GLN A 288 3.56 -24.91 -4.35
N ASP A 289 2.46 -24.17 -4.29
CA ASP A 289 1.57 -24.12 -3.12
C ASP A 289 0.07 -24.17 -3.46
N GLY A 290 -0.27 -24.27 -4.75
CA GLY A 290 -1.66 -24.38 -5.20
C GLY A 290 -2.45 -23.08 -5.12
N ALA A 291 -1.82 -21.94 -4.84
CA ALA A 291 -2.48 -20.63 -4.77
C ALA A 291 -3.12 -20.25 -6.11
N ILE A 292 -4.35 -19.72 -6.05
CA ILE A 292 -5.05 -19.17 -7.22
C ILE A 292 -4.64 -17.70 -7.39
N ILE A 293 -4.28 -17.35 -8.62
CA ILE A 293 -3.73 -16.04 -8.97
C ILE A 293 -4.48 -15.50 -10.19
N THR A 294 -4.82 -14.21 -10.18
CA THR A 294 -5.45 -13.54 -11.32
C THR A 294 -4.55 -13.58 -12.55
N GLY A 295 -5.14 -13.60 -13.75
CA GLY A 295 -4.40 -13.47 -15.00
C GLY A 295 -4.09 -12.01 -15.38
N TRP A 296 -4.83 -11.07 -14.79
CA TRP A 296 -4.66 -9.63 -14.99
C TRP A 296 -4.20 -8.94 -13.71
N ASP A 297 -3.50 -7.82 -13.87
CA ASP A 297 -3.15 -6.96 -12.74
C ASP A 297 -4.40 -6.37 -12.07
N TYR A 298 -4.25 -5.89 -10.83
CA TYR A 298 -5.40 -5.40 -10.06
C TYR A 298 -6.13 -4.22 -10.72
N PRO A 299 -5.49 -3.25 -11.41
CA PRO A 299 -6.24 -2.16 -12.03
C PRO A 299 -7.21 -2.65 -13.10
N SER A 300 -6.81 -3.67 -13.87
CA SER A 300 -7.67 -4.31 -14.86
C SER A 300 -8.82 -5.10 -14.21
N CYS A 301 -8.59 -5.67 -13.02
CA CYS A 301 -9.64 -6.35 -12.26
C CYS A 301 -10.65 -5.37 -11.66
N GLU A 302 -10.18 -4.27 -11.05
CA GLU A 302 -11.03 -3.22 -10.49
C GLU A 302 -11.85 -2.50 -11.57
N ALA A 303 -11.28 -2.32 -12.77
CA ALA A 303 -11.96 -1.68 -13.89
C ALA A 303 -13.28 -2.37 -14.29
N ILE A 304 -13.38 -3.68 -14.08
CA ILE A 304 -14.61 -4.45 -14.32
C ILE A 304 -15.47 -4.64 -13.06
N GLY A 305 -15.08 -4.01 -11.94
CA GLY A 305 -15.84 -3.98 -10.68
C GLY A 305 -15.54 -5.11 -9.70
N LEU A 306 -14.39 -5.81 -9.84
CA LEU A 306 -13.90 -6.73 -8.81
C LEU A 306 -13.34 -5.99 -7.61
N LEU A 307 -13.54 -6.53 -6.40
CA LEU A 307 -13.04 -5.91 -5.18
C LEU A 307 -11.57 -6.25 -4.96
N LYS A 308 -10.71 -5.23 -4.92
CA LYS A 308 -9.32 -5.32 -4.45
C LYS A 308 -9.24 -5.03 -2.95
N MET A 309 -8.46 -5.84 -2.25
CA MET A 309 -8.07 -5.62 -0.86
C MET A 309 -6.59 -5.89 -0.69
N ASP A 310 -5.88 -5.04 0.06
CA ASP A 310 -4.48 -5.29 0.38
C ASP A 310 -4.34 -5.96 1.74
N PHE A 311 -3.80 -7.19 1.72
CA PHE A 311 -3.42 -7.93 2.91
C PHE A 311 -1.93 -7.78 3.10
N LEU A 312 -1.50 -6.75 3.82
CA LEU A 312 -0.08 -6.45 3.95
C LEU A 312 0.55 -7.11 5.18
N GLY A 313 1.63 -7.83 4.95
CA GLY A 313 2.52 -8.30 6.00
C GLY A 313 3.49 -7.20 6.41
N LEU A 314 3.43 -6.78 7.67
CA LEU A 314 4.35 -5.80 8.21
C LEU A 314 5.31 -6.42 9.22
N ARG A 315 6.61 -6.32 8.91
CA ARG A 315 7.68 -6.81 9.79
C ARG A 315 7.75 -6.06 11.12
N ASN A 316 7.35 -4.79 11.17
CA ASN A 316 7.34 -4.05 12.43
C ASN A 316 6.32 -4.64 13.44
N LEU A 317 5.16 -5.14 12.97
CA LEU A 317 4.18 -5.82 13.81
C LEU A 317 4.72 -7.16 14.33
N THR A 318 5.49 -7.87 13.50
CA THR A 318 6.25 -9.06 13.93
C THR A 318 7.22 -8.74 15.06
N VAL A 319 8.05 -7.69 14.88
CA VAL A 319 9.03 -7.26 15.90
C VAL A 319 8.36 -6.82 17.19
N ILE A 320 7.24 -6.07 17.10
CA ILE A 320 6.43 -5.67 18.25
C ILE A 320 5.87 -6.89 18.98
N GLY A 321 5.35 -7.88 18.24
CA GLY A 321 4.86 -9.14 18.81
C GLY A 321 5.94 -9.87 19.59
N ASP A 322 7.10 -10.09 18.98
CA ASP A 322 8.24 -10.77 19.61
C ASP A 322 8.74 -9.97 20.84
N ALA A 323 8.73 -8.63 20.81
CA ALA A 323 9.11 -7.80 21.94
C ALA A 323 8.14 -7.96 23.14
N ILE A 324 6.83 -8.01 22.89
CA ILE A 324 5.82 -8.24 23.93
C ILE A 324 5.95 -9.64 24.52
N ASP A 325 6.16 -10.66 23.69
CA ASP A 325 6.37 -12.04 24.15
C ASP A 325 7.62 -12.15 25.03
N ASN A 326 8.70 -11.46 24.66
CA ASN A 326 9.92 -11.39 25.46
C ASN A 326 9.71 -10.68 26.80
N ILE A 327 8.92 -9.59 26.83
CA ILE A 327 8.57 -8.89 28.08
C ILE A 327 7.78 -9.82 29.01
N LYS A 328 6.78 -10.54 28.47
CA LYS A 328 5.98 -11.51 29.23
C LYS A 328 6.85 -12.66 29.76
N ALA A 329 7.71 -13.23 28.92
CA ALA A 329 8.58 -14.34 29.32
C ALA A 329 9.61 -13.94 30.39
N ASN A 330 10.20 -12.74 30.28
CA ASN A 330 11.27 -12.30 31.18
C ASN A 330 10.77 -11.59 32.44
N ARG A 331 9.62 -10.90 32.38
CA ARG A 331 9.11 -10.07 33.48
C ARG A 331 7.72 -10.47 33.99
N GLY A 332 7.02 -11.38 33.31
CA GLY A 332 5.65 -11.77 33.65
C GLY A 332 4.62 -10.67 33.41
N VAL A 333 4.98 -9.60 32.70
CA VAL A 333 4.09 -8.46 32.41
C VAL A 333 3.35 -8.72 31.10
N GLU A 334 2.02 -8.71 31.16
CA GLU A 334 1.18 -8.69 29.96
C GLU A 334 0.95 -7.24 29.54
N LEU A 335 1.29 -6.94 28.29
CA LEU A 335 1.21 -5.58 27.75
C LEU A 335 0.16 -5.53 26.66
N ASP A 336 -0.84 -4.66 26.86
CA ASP A 336 -1.82 -4.29 25.85
C ASP A 336 -1.40 -2.95 25.22
N LEU A 337 -1.20 -2.96 23.89
CA LEU A 337 -0.80 -1.76 23.15
C LEU A 337 -1.95 -0.77 23.01
N ASP A 338 -3.18 -1.28 23.01
CA ASP A 338 -4.37 -0.49 22.71
C ASP A 338 -4.76 0.42 23.89
N THR A 339 -4.18 0.15 25.06
CA THR A 339 -4.38 0.90 26.30
C THR A 339 -3.15 1.71 26.72
N LEU A 340 -2.10 1.76 25.89
CA LEU A 340 -0.90 2.55 26.23
C LEU A 340 -1.21 4.04 26.19
N ALA A 341 -0.68 4.77 27.18
CA ALA A 341 -0.75 6.22 27.20
C ALA A 341 0.14 6.82 26.09
N LEU A 342 -0.35 7.91 25.49
CA LEU A 342 0.36 8.62 24.41
C LEU A 342 1.26 9.75 24.93
N ASP A 343 1.43 9.89 26.24
CA ASP A 343 2.17 10.98 26.89
C ASP A 343 3.35 10.49 27.75
N ASP A 344 3.82 9.25 27.53
CA ASP A 344 4.93 8.66 28.28
C ASP A 344 6.24 9.49 28.15
N PRO A 345 6.74 10.11 29.24
CA PRO A 345 7.90 10.98 29.18
C PRO A 345 9.18 10.26 28.71
N ALA A 346 9.35 8.99 29.10
CA ALA A 346 10.55 8.22 28.75
C ALA A 346 10.65 7.97 27.24
N THR A 347 9.51 7.77 26.57
CA THR A 347 9.41 7.65 25.12
C THR A 347 9.85 8.94 24.44
N TYR A 348 9.33 10.09 24.87
CA TYR A 348 9.69 11.39 24.29
C TYR A 348 11.14 11.81 24.57
N GLU A 349 11.69 11.45 25.72
CA GLU A 349 13.11 11.63 26.01
C GLU A 349 14.01 10.82 25.07
N LEU A 350 13.64 9.56 24.77
CA LEU A 350 14.35 8.72 23.80
C LEU A 350 14.32 9.34 22.40
N LEU A 351 13.14 9.80 21.95
CA LEU A 351 12.98 10.48 20.67
C LEU A 351 13.83 11.76 20.61
N SER A 352 13.83 12.54 21.69
CA SER A 352 14.56 13.81 21.81
C SER A 352 16.09 13.66 21.77
N ARG A 353 16.63 12.50 22.21
CA ARG A 353 18.06 12.16 22.01
C ARG A 353 18.37 11.74 20.58
N GLY A 354 17.35 11.35 19.81
CA GLY A 354 17.49 10.78 18.47
C GLY A 354 18.03 9.34 18.50
N ASP A 355 17.77 8.61 19.59
CA ASP A 355 18.17 7.21 19.79
C ASP A 355 17.17 6.23 19.13
N THR A 356 16.78 6.53 17.89
CA THR A 356 15.65 5.88 17.20
C THR A 356 16.06 4.80 16.20
N LEU A 357 17.27 4.25 16.31
CA LEU A 357 17.65 3.08 15.52
C LEU A 357 16.75 1.89 15.88
N GLY A 358 16.00 1.37 14.90
CA GLY A 358 15.01 0.33 15.10
C GLY A 358 13.61 0.82 15.52
N VAL A 359 13.41 2.13 15.70
CA VAL A 359 12.09 2.73 15.88
C VAL A 359 11.47 2.99 14.50
N PHE A 360 10.29 2.42 14.26
CA PHE A 360 9.64 2.43 12.95
C PHE A 360 9.51 3.85 12.38
N GLN A 361 9.91 4.02 11.11
CA GLN A 361 9.91 5.28 10.35
C GLN A 361 10.86 6.40 10.85
N LEU A 362 11.56 6.21 11.97
CA LEU A 362 12.33 7.27 12.63
C LEU A 362 13.85 7.00 12.67
N ASP A 363 14.36 6.00 11.97
CA ASP A 363 15.73 5.48 12.09
C ASP A 363 16.80 6.18 11.20
N GLY A 364 16.37 6.89 10.16
CA GLY A 364 17.26 7.58 9.21
C GLY A 364 18.15 8.64 9.87
N SER A 365 19.40 8.78 9.42
CA SER A 365 20.36 9.70 10.06
C SER A 365 19.84 11.14 10.16
N ALA A 366 19.37 11.71 9.06
CA ALA A 366 18.86 13.07 9.05
C ALA A 366 17.49 13.20 9.74
N MET A 367 16.72 12.12 9.87
CA MET A 367 15.50 12.08 10.70
C MET A 367 15.88 12.22 12.18
N ARG A 368 16.90 11.50 12.65
CA ARG A 368 17.40 11.64 14.03
C ARG A 368 17.94 13.03 14.35
N ASP A 369 18.62 13.65 13.38
CA ASP A 369 19.08 15.05 13.53
C ASP A 369 17.90 16.01 13.67
N LEU A 370 16.83 15.80 12.87
CA LEU A 370 15.59 16.55 12.99
C LEU A 370 14.90 16.33 14.33
N LEU A 371 14.80 15.09 14.82
CA LEU A 371 14.22 14.79 16.13
C LEU A 371 14.97 15.50 17.27
N ARG A 372 16.31 15.46 17.26
CA ARG A 372 17.14 16.22 18.21
C ARG A 372 16.89 17.72 18.14
N ARG A 373 16.69 18.28 16.95
CA ARG A 373 16.36 19.70 16.80
C ARG A 373 14.94 20.00 17.27
N MET A 374 13.99 19.11 17.00
CA MET A 374 12.56 19.30 17.26
C MET A 374 12.20 19.15 18.74
N GLN A 375 12.86 18.25 19.47
CA GLN A 375 12.51 17.86 20.84
C GLN A 375 11.01 17.50 20.96
N PRO A 376 10.58 16.35 20.40
CA PRO A 376 9.17 15.91 20.46
C PRO A 376 8.67 15.82 21.91
N THR A 377 7.44 16.27 22.16
CA THR A 377 6.82 16.34 23.50
C THR A 377 5.42 15.73 23.55
N GLY A 378 4.83 15.43 22.40
CA GLY A 378 3.50 14.81 22.27
C GLY A 378 3.37 14.00 20.99
N PHE A 379 2.27 13.28 20.86
CA PHE A 379 2.03 12.37 19.73
C PHE A 379 1.93 13.12 18.39
N GLU A 380 1.39 14.33 18.43
CA GLU A 380 1.21 15.23 17.30
C GLU A 380 2.55 15.60 16.64
N ASP A 381 3.65 15.67 17.42
CA ASP A 381 4.98 15.92 16.86
C ASP A 381 5.48 14.74 16.02
N ILE A 382 5.13 13.51 16.41
CA ILE A 382 5.46 12.30 15.64
C ILE A 382 4.67 12.33 14.32
N VAL A 383 3.40 12.71 14.37
CA VAL A 383 2.58 12.90 13.17
C VAL A 383 3.18 13.97 12.26
N ALA A 384 3.56 15.12 12.82
CA ALA A 384 4.14 16.24 12.07
C ALA A 384 5.50 15.88 11.45
N VAL A 385 6.40 15.23 12.19
CA VAL A 385 7.75 14.90 11.67
C VAL A 385 7.67 13.92 10.50
N LEU A 386 6.75 12.95 10.55
CA LEU A 386 6.52 11.98 9.47
C LEU A 386 5.92 12.62 8.21
N ALA A 387 5.12 13.68 8.37
CA ALA A 387 4.60 14.47 7.25
C ALA A 387 5.68 15.39 6.64
N LEU A 388 6.48 16.05 7.49
CA LEU A 388 7.47 17.05 7.10
C LEU A 388 8.78 16.45 6.57
N TYR A 389 9.12 15.22 6.96
CA TYR A 389 10.33 14.55 6.49
C TYR A 389 10.12 13.88 5.12
N ARG A 390 9.74 14.69 4.14
CA ARG A 390 9.52 14.30 2.74
C ARG A 390 10.22 15.29 1.79
N PRO A 391 10.64 14.87 0.58
CA PRO A 391 11.42 15.72 -0.33
C PRO A 391 10.81 17.11 -0.59
N GLY A 392 9.49 17.21 -0.77
CA GLY A 392 8.79 18.48 -0.99
C GLY A 392 8.91 19.45 0.19
N PRO A 393 8.37 19.11 1.37
CA PRO A 393 8.52 19.95 2.57
C PRO A 393 9.98 20.20 2.97
N MET A 394 10.88 19.23 2.75
CA MET A 394 12.31 19.41 2.99
C MET A 394 12.92 20.47 2.08
N GLY A 395 12.56 20.49 0.78
CA GLY A 395 12.99 21.50 -0.17
C GLY A 395 12.55 22.93 0.21
N MET A 396 11.44 23.06 0.93
CA MET A 396 10.93 24.33 1.47
C MET A 396 11.40 24.63 2.90
N ASN A 397 12.33 23.83 3.45
CA ASN A 397 12.82 23.92 4.82
C ASN A 397 11.76 23.76 5.94
N ALA A 398 10.55 23.29 5.60
CA ALA A 398 9.40 23.28 6.52
C ALA A 398 9.64 22.45 7.80
N HIS A 399 10.37 21.34 7.69
CA HIS A 399 10.78 20.50 8.82
C HIS A 399 11.64 21.23 9.86
N ASN A 400 12.63 22.01 9.43
CA ASN A 400 13.48 22.80 10.34
C ASN A 400 12.72 23.99 10.91
N ASP A 401 11.94 24.69 10.06
CA ASP A 401 11.11 25.80 10.48
C ASP A 401 10.10 25.39 11.55
N TYR A 402 9.44 24.24 11.39
CA TYR A 402 8.53 23.69 12.41
C TYR A 402 9.28 23.43 13.73
N ALA A 403 10.43 22.74 13.66
CA ALA A 403 11.25 22.45 14.82
C ALA A 403 11.71 23.72 15.55
N ASP A 404 12.06 24.78 14.82
CA ASP A 404 12.52 26.04 15.42
C ASP A 404 11.38 26.87 15.98
N ARG A 405 10.24 26.97 15.28
CA ARG A 405 9.05 27.66 15.77
C ARG A 405 8.53 27.00 17.05
N LYS A 406 8.45 25.67 17.07
CA LYS A 406 8.06 24.90 18.27
C LYS A 406 8.93 25.26 19.48
N ASN A 407 10.23 25.39 19.27
CA ASN A 407 11.19 25.66 20.35
C ASN A 407 11.45 27.16 20.57
N GLY A 408 10.61 28.06 20.03
CA GLY A 408 10.76 29.50 20.19
C GLY A 408 12.03 30.09 19.58
N ARG A 409 12.68 29.36 18.66
CA ARG A 409 13.89 29.81 17.94
C ARG A 409 13.56 30.60 16.67
N GLN A 410 12.30 30.60 16.25
CA GLN A 410 11.79 31.32 15.09
C GLN A 410 10.34 31.76 15.33
N GLU A 411 9.96 32.96 14.89
CA GLU A 411 8.58 33.44 14.96
C GLU A 411 7.68 32.72 13.94
N VAL A 412 6.41 32.49 14.33
CA VAL A 412 5.39 31.96 13.44
C VAL A 412 4.92 33.08 12.51
N LYS A 413 5.25 32.96 11.22
CA LYS A 413 4.81 33.91 10.20
C LYS A 413 3.42 33.52 9.70
N PRO A 414 2.42 34.42 9.76
CA PRO A 414 1.12 34.13 9.16
C PRO A 414 1.23 34.11 7.64
N ILE A 415 0.32 33.38 6.99
CA ILE A 415 0.25 33.30 5.52
C ILE A 415 -0.13 34.68 4.94
N HIS A 416 -1.05 35.37 5.63
CA HIS A 416 -1.53 36.70 5.35
C HIS A 416 -1.89 37.38 6.68
N PRO A 417 -1.81 38.71 6.84
CA PRO A 417 -2.21 39.39 8.08
C PRO A 417 -3.64 39.08 8.54
N GLU A 418 -4.55 38.77 7.61
CA GLU A 418 -5.93 38.34 7.95
C GLU A 418 -6.01 36.92 8.54
N LEU A 419 -4.93 36.15 8.47
CA LEU A 419 -4.77 34.79 9.00
C LEU A 419 -3.75 34.78 10.14
N GLU A 420 -3.68 35.87 10.91
CA GLU A 420 -2.78 35.98 12.07
C GLU A 420 -3.21 35.06 13.22
N GLU A 421 -4.50 34.74 13.31
CA GLU A 421 -4.96 33.69 14.21
C GLU A 421 -4.52 32.30 13.70
N PRO A 422 -4.01 31.42 14.58
CA PRO A 422 -3.55 30.09 14.18
C PRO A 422 -4.68 29.27 13.54
N LEU A 423 -4.36 28.61 12.42
CA LEU A 423 -5.20 27.56 11.80
C LEU A 423 -5.19 26.27 12.61
#